data_AF-A0A943QTL3-F1
#
_entry.id   AF-A0A943QTL3-F1
#
_cell.length_a   1.000
_cell.length_b   1.000
_cell.length_c   1.000
_cell.angle_alpha   90.00
_cell.angle_beta   90.00
_cell.angle_gamma   90.00
#
_symmetry.space_group_name_H-M   'P 1'
#
loop_
_entity.id
_entity.type
_entity.pdbx_description
1 polymer ?
#
loop_
_entity_poly.entity_id
_entity_poly.type
_entity_poly.pdbx_seq_one_letter_code
_entity_poly.pdbx_strand_id
1 'polypeptide(L)'
;MKHKLLTASLTILSTCTLMACSHTTQKDTAASSTKESSSKVEKQTSSSSSKDTSSTKKTTSSQETKRIGNADYGYIDIPSKWFKFTDIDGTEAVQYTDGSGYNIVTLNSFTREKAKVPADIEFNAEFLAKKLAVMWQDNQDVDKMTGARTKVAGLDAYQLQIVMKSGQYLITWIF
;
A
#
# COMPACT_ATOMS: atom_id res chain seq x y z
N MET A 1 -42.21 16.98 45.83
CA MET A 1 -41.06 16.49 46.63
C MET A 1 -40.33 15.47 45.77
N LYS A 2 -39.07 15.75 45.41
CA LYS A 2 -38.32 15.00 44.39
C LYS A 2 -37.34 14.05 45.08
N HIS A 3 -37.48 12.75 44.87
CA HIS A 3 -36.57 11.73 45.41
C HIS A 3 -35.23 11.79 44.67
N LYS A 4 -34.13 11.92 45.43
CA LYS A 4 -32.76 11.76 44.94
C LYS A 4 -32.38 10.29 45.12
N LEU A 5 -32.11 9.58 44.02
CA LEU A 5 -31.45 8.28 44.03
C LEU A 5 -29.99 8.50 43.66
N LEU A 6 -29.12 8.10 44.58
CA LEU A 6 -27.68 8.17 44.51
C LEU A 6 -27.20 6.74 44.25
N THR A 7 -26.67 6.48 43.05
CA THR A 7 -26.10 5.17 42.72
C THR A 7 -24.69 5.39 42.21
N ALA A 8 -23.72 5.08 43.08
CA ALA A 8 -22.32 4.98 42.75
C ALA A 8 -22.12 3.80 41.77
N SER A 9 -21.48 4.05 40.63
CA SER A 9 -21.03 2.99 39.72
C SER A 9 -19.52 3.05 39.61
N LEU A 10 -18.88 2.01 40.12
CA LEU A 10 -17.44 1.76 40.12
C LEU A 10 -17.11 1.00 38.84
N THR A 11 -16.39 1.61 37.91
CA THR A 11 -15.84 0.90 36.74
C THR A 11 -14.36 0.60 36.94
N ILE A 12 -14.07 -0.70 36.94
CA ILE A 12 -12.76 -1.31 37.13
C ILE A 12 -11.94 -1.13 35.85
N LEU A 13 -10.77 -0.51 35.96
CA LEU A 13 -9.82 -0.31 34.87
C LEU A 13 -9.00 -1.60 34.68
N SER A 14 -9.35 -2.40 33.67
CA SER A 14 -8.61 -3.62 33.30
C SER A 14 -7.45 -3.26 32.35
N THR A 15 -6.22 -3.37 32.84
CA THR A 15 -5.00 -3.22 32.04
C THR A 15 -4.59 -4.58 31.44
N CYS A 16 -4.63 -4.69 30.10
CA CYS A 16 -4.01 -5.82 29.40
C CYS A 16 -2.54 -5.48 29.10
N THR A 17 -1.61 -6.17 29.74
CA THR A 17 -0.19 -6.18 29.37
C THR A 17 0.02 -7.03 28.11
N LEU A 18 0.64 -6.46 27.08
CA LEU A 18 1.09 -7.19 25.90
C LEU A 18 2.45 -7.86 26.22
N MET A 19 2.49 -9.20 26.14
CA MET A 19 3.71 -9.99 26.22
C MET A 19 4.20 -10.31 24.81
N ALA A 20 5.49 -10.09 24.58
CA ALA A 20 6.18 -10.25 23.29
C ALA A 20 6.41 -11.72 22.93
N CYS A 21 6.44 -12.04 21.63
CA CYS A 21 7.12 -13.22 21.10
C CYS A 21 7.99 -12.83 19.90
N SER A 22 9.25 -12.54 20.18
CA SER A 22 10.32 -12.45 19.19
C SER A 22 10.75 -13.89 18.84
N HIS A 23 10.51 -14.35 17.61
CA HIS A 23 11.15 -15.55 17.10
C HIS A 23 12.48 -15.18 16.45
N THR A 24 13.56 -15.20 17.23
CA THR A 24 14.93 -15.28 16.73
C THR A 24 15.34 -16.74 16.67
N THR A 25 15.52 -17.27 15.47
CA THR A 25 16.29 -18.50 15.27
C THR A 25 17.75 -18.09 15.12
N GLN A 26 18.56 -18.42 16.13
CA GLN A 26 20.01 -18.35 16.03
C GLN A 26 20.51 -19.50 15.15
N LYS A 27 21.45 -19.19 14.26
CA LYS A 27 22.51 -20.13 13.90
C LYS A 27 23.83 -19.39 13.72
N ASP A 28 24.83 -19.99 14.35
CA ASP A 28 26.16 -19.54 14.70
C ASP A 28 27.12 -19.13 13.57
N THR A 29 27.94 -18.12 13.92
CA THR A 29 29.42 -18.08 13.82
C THR A 29 30.10 -18.05 12.44
N ALA A 30 30.78 -16.94 12.14
CA ALA A 30 32.25 -16.85 12.13
C ALA A 30 32.72 -15.41 11.80
N ALA A 31 33.85 -15.04 12.38
CA ALA A 31 34.30 -13.68 12.62
C ALA A 31 35.30 -13.12 11.58
N SER A 32 35.45 -11.79 11.66
CA SER A 32 36.62 -10.96 11.27
C SER A 32 36.87 -10.73 9.78
N SER A 33 37.58 -9.71 9.33
CA SER A 33 37.81 -8.30 9.70
C SER A 33 38.77 -7.77 8.62
N THR A 34 38.55 -6.53 8.17
CA THR A 34 39.60 -5.58 7.72
C THR A 34 40.19 -5.67 6.30
N LYS A 35 40.12 -4.48 5.65
CA LYS A 35 41.10 -3.79 4.77
C LYS A 35 40.86 -3.66 3.25
N GLU A 36 40.53 -2.41 2.90
CA GLU A 36 41.19 -1.49 1.94
C GLU A 36 41.40 -1.83 0.45
N SER A 37 41.06 -0.78 -0.33
CA SER A 37 41.78 -0.23 -1.49
C SER A 37 41.24 -0.50 -2.90
N SER A 38 40.54 0.53 -3.40
CA SER A 38 40.82 1.35 -4.60
C SER A 38 41.07 0.73 -5.98
N SER A 39 40.51 1.46 -6.98
CA SER A 39 40.86 1.55 -8.42
C SER A 39 40.57 0.31 -9.29
N LYS A 40 40.22 0.38 -10.58
CA LYS A 40 39.88 1.41 -11.58
C LYS A 40 39.54 0.61 -12.88
N VAL A 41 38.48 0.98 -13.60
CA VAL A 41 38.31 0.92 -15.08
C VAL A 41 38.02 -0.41 -15.83
N GLU A 42 37.16 -0.22 -16.85
CA GLU A 42 36.97 -0.95 -18.13
C GLU A 42 36.10 -2.21 -18.23
N LYS A 43 34.84 -1.93 -18.59
CA LYS A 43 34.04 -2.52 -19.67
C LYS A 43 34.86 -3.23 -20.77
N GLN A 44 34.69 -4.55 -20.92
CA GLN A 44 34.35 -5.18 -22.21
C GLN A 44 34.00 -6.68 -22.12
N THR A 45 32.88 -7.01 -22.78
CA THR A 45 32.55 -8.23 -23.56
C THR A 45 32.30 -9.60 -22.94
N SER A 46 31.27 -10.21 -23.54
CA SER A 46 31.01 -11.63 -23.84
C SER A 46 30.42 -12.55 -22.76
N SER A 47 29.15 -12.88 -23.03
CA SER A 47 28.45 -14.14 -22.81
C SER A 47 29.26 -15.33 -22.27
N SER A 48 28.82 -15.88 -21.15
CA SER A 48 28.95 -17.31 -20.87
C SER A 48 27.70 -17.84 -20.18
N SER A 49 27.14 -18.90 -20.77
CA SER A 49 26.07 -19.71 -20.23
C SER A 49 26.56 -20.45 -18.98
N SER A 50 25.79 -20.44 -17.91
CA SER A 50 25.94 -21.40 -16.80
C SER A 50 24.63 -22.13 -16.60
N LYS A 51 24.71 -23.45 -16.76
CA LYS A 51 23.68 -24.45 -16.50
C LYS A 51 23.80 -24.88 -15.02
N ASP A 52 22.69 -25.39 -14.50
CA ASP A 52 22.49 -26.01 -13.17
C ASP A 52 22.27 -25.00 -12.02
N THR A 53 21.26 -25.12 -11.16
CA THR A 53 20.76 -26.32 -10.49
C THR A 53 19.24 -26.25 -10.26
N SER A 54 18.55 -27.36 -10.52
CA SER A 54 17.14 -27.56 -10.21
C SER A 54 16.91 -27.57 -8.69
N SER A 55 16.35 -26.49 -8.15
CA SER A 55 15.64 -26.51 -6.86
C SER A 55 14.16 -26.76 -7.13
N THR A 56 13.66 -27.90 -6.67
CA THR A 56 12.26 -28.35 -6.72
C THR A 56 11.30 -27.20 -6.37
N LYS A 57 10.76 -26.55 -7.40
CA LYS A 57 9.73 -25.51 -7.26
C LYS A 57 8.44 -26.20 -6.82
N LYS A 58 8.02 -25.91 -5.60
CA LYS A 58 6.62 -25.97 -5.19
C LYS A 58 5.83 -25.21 -6.25
N THR A 59 5.06 -25.91 -7.09
CA THR A 59 4.23 -25.35 -8.16
C THR A 59 3.05 -24.61 -7.54
N THR A 60 3.36 -23.49 -6.88
CA THR A 60 2.42 -22.38 -6.82
C THR A 60 2.23 -22.00 -8.28
N SER A 61 0.99 -22.09 -8.78
CA SER A 61 0.61 -21.45 -10.04
C SER A 61 0.96 -19.97 -9.90
N SER A 62 2.18 -19.59 -10.30
CA SER A 62 2.61 -18.21 -10.35
C SER A 62 1.77 -17.60 -11.46
N GLN A 63 0.73 -16.87 -11.09
CA GLN A 63 -0.03 -16.11 -12.07
C GLN A 63 0.93 -15.21 -12.82
N GLU A 64 0.91 -15.29 -14.16
CA GLU A 64 1.71 -14.40 -14.98
C GLU A 64 1.28 -12.95 -14.72
N THR A 65 2.27 -12.07 -14.55
CA THR A 65 2.07 -10.64 -14.33
C THR A 65 2.71 -9.82 -15.43
N LYS A 66 2.19 -8.61 -15.66
CA LYS A 66 2.80 -7.58 -16.49
C LYS A 66 2.92 -6.27 -15.72
N ARG A 67 4.00 -5.55 -16.00
CA ARG A 67 4.25 -4.20 -15.48
C ARG A 67 3.37 -3.19 -16.23
N ILE A 68 2.67 -2.33 -15.52
CA ILE A 68 1.94 -1.19 -16.07
C ILE A 68 2.40 0.11 -15.42
N GLY A 69 2.04 1.25 -16.03
CA GLY A 69 2.36 2.58 -15.52
C GLY A 69 3.40 3.31 -16.35
N ASN A 70 3.83 4.47 -15.86
CA ASN A 70 4.84 5.33 -16.47
C ASN A 70 5.51 6.22 -15.40
N ALA A 71 6.41 7.12 -15.81
CA ALA A 71 7.12 7.98 -14.88
C ALA A 71 6.21 8.96 -14.10
N ASP A 72 5.07 9.35 -14.67
CA ASP A 72 4.15 10.33 -14.08
C ASP A 72 3.21 9.71 -13.02
N TYR A 73 2.91 8.41 -13.14
CA TYR A 73 1.97 7.69 -12.27
C TYR A 73 2.65 6.63 -11.38
N GLY A 74 3.92 6.32 -11.63
CA GLY A 74 4.59 5.17 -11.05
C GLY A 74 4.22 3.86 -11.75
N TYR A 75 4.61 2.74 -11.13
CA TYR A 75 4.48 1.43 -11.75
C TYR A 75 4.09 0.34 -10.76
N ILE A 76 3.28 -0.60 -11.24
CA ILE A 76 2.89 -1.81 -10.50
C ILE A 76 2.85 -3.02 -11.44
N ASP A 77 2.91 -4.21 -10.86
CA ASP A 77 2.67 -5.47 -11.57
C ASP A 77 1.23 -5.92 -11.35
N ILE A 78 0.53 -6.25 -12.43
CA ILE A 78 -0.86 -6.75 -12.41
C ILE A 78 -0.93 -8.09 -13.15
N PRO A 79 -1.99 -8.90 -12.97
CA PRO A 79 -2.13 -10.14 -13.74
C PRO A 79 -2.17 -9.87 -15.26
N SER A 80 -1.42 -10.66 -16.04
CA SER A 80 -1.22 -10.42 -17.49
C SER A 80 -2.53 -10.35 -18.28
N LYS A 81 -3.54 -11.12 -17.85
CA LYS A 81 -4.87 -11.19 -18.47
C LYS A 81 -5.75 -9.94 -18.28
N TRP A 82 -5.39 -9.03 -17.38
CA TRP A 82 -6.14 -7.79 -17.16
C TRP A 82 -6.00 -6.87 -18.36
N PHE A 83 -7.03 -6.12 -18.69
CA PHE A 83 -7.06 -5.25 -19.87
C PHE A 83 -7.26 -3.79 -19.49
N LYS A 84 -6.86 -2.89 -20.39
CA LYS A 84 -6.94 -1.45 -20.15
C LYS A 84 -8.41 -1.07 -19.94
N PHE A 85 -8.66 -0.33 -18.88
CA PHE A 85 -9.96 0.26 -18.58
C PHE A 85 -9.89 1.75 -18.88
N THR A 86 -10.95 2.29 -19.47
CA THR A 86 -11.12 3.72 -19.67
C THR A 86 -12.45 4.09 -19.06
N ASP A 87 -12.42 4.82 -17.95
CA ASP A 87 -13.61 5.42 -17.39
C ASP A 87 -14.07 6.56 -18.32
N ILE A 88 -15.32 6.49 -18.76
CA ILE A 88 -15.89 7.44 -19.74
C ILE A 88 -16.01 8.84 -19.13
N ASP A 89 -16.32 8.90 -17.84
CA ASP A 89 -16.49 10.16 -17.09
C ASP A 89 -15.30 10.44 -16.16
N GLY A 90 -14.27 9.61 -16.24
CA GLY A 90 -13.13 9.62 -15.33
C GLY A 90 -12.06 10.65 -15.67
N THR A 91 -11.20 10.90 -14.68
CA THR A 91 -9.97 11.67 -14.87
C THR A 91 -8.92 10.83 -15.60
N GLU A 92 -7.99 11.48 -16.29
CA GLU A 92 -6.85 10.80 -16.91
C GLU A 92 -6.05 10.04 -15.84
N ALA A 93 -6.01 8.71 -15.97
CA ALA A 93 -5.32 7.80 -15.07
C ALA A 93 -4.91 6.52 -15.83
N VAL A 94 -3.95 5.77 -15.29
CA VAL A 94 -3.62 4.44 -15.83
C VAL A 94 -4.51 3.41 -15.13
N GLN A 95 -5.45 2.83 -15.87
CA GLN A 95 -6.44 1.91 -15.30
C GLN A 95 -6.49 0.57 -16.03
N TYR A 96 -6.65 -0.50 -15.26
CA TYR A 96 -6.80 -1.86 -15.77
C TYR A 96 -7.87 -2.61 -14.96
N THR A 97 -8.56 -3.53 -15.62
CA THR A 97 -9.63 -4.35 -15.03
C THR A 97 -9.48 -5.82 -15.42
N ASP A 98 -10.09 -6.70 -14.62
CA ASP A 98 -10.28 -8.10 -14.96
C ASP A 98 -11.48 -8.36 -15.89
N GLY A 99 -12.28 -7.32 -16.15
CA GLY A 99 -13.47 -7.38 -17.00
C GLY A 99 -14.78 -7.71 -16.32
N SER A 100 -14.76 -7.91 -15.00
CA SER A 100 -15.97 -8.08 -14.20
C SER A 100 -16.80 -6.80 -14.06
N GLY A 101 -16.19 -5.64 -14.32
CA GLY A 101 -16.78 -4.33 -14.00
C GLY A 101 -16.63 -3.93 -12.52
N TYR A 102 -16.09 -4.80 -11.66
CA TYR A 102 -15.91 -4.54 -10.23
C TYR A 102 -14.44 -4.41 -9.83
N ASN A 103 -13.57 -5.26 -10.38
CA ASN A 103 -12.15 -5.24 -10.04
C ASN A 103 -11.42 -4.30 -11.00
N ILE A 104 -10.99 -3.16 -10.47
CA ILE A 104 -10.25 -2.14 -11.21
C ILE A 104 -9.04 -1.72 -10.37
N VAL A 105 -7.90 -1.62 -11.03
CA VAL A 105 -6.70 -1.01 -10.47
C VAL A 105 -6.45 0.30 -11.18
N THR A 106 -6.24 1.36 -10.41
CA THR A 106 -6.00 2.71 -10.91
C THR A 106 -4.68 3.22 -10.34
N LEU A 107 -3.78 3.67 -11.20
CA LEU A 107 -2.65 4.53 -10.83
C LEU A 107 -3.03 5.97 -11.18
N ASN A 108 -2.98 6.85 -10.19
CA ASN A 108 -3.26 8.27 -10.34
C ASN A 108 -2.19 9.09 -9.63
N SER A 109 -1.95 10.31 -10.12
CA SER A 109 -1.00 11.24 -9.52
C SER A 109 -1.59 12.65 -9.48
N PHE A 110 -1.27 13.37 -8.41
CA PHE A 110 -1.78 14.71 -8.18
C PHE A 110 -0.61 15.68 -8.11
N THR A 111 -0.74 16.80 -8.81
CA THR A 111 0.06 17.99 -8.53
C THR A 111 -0.64 18.81 -7.44
N ARG A 112 0.08 19.79 -6.87
CA ARG A 112 -0.50 20.74 -5.91
C ARG A 112 -1.74 21.44 -6.49
N GLU A 113 -1.65 21.82 -7.76
CA GLU A 113 -2.70 22.54 -8.48
C GLU A 113 -3.91 21.63 -8.71
N LYS A 114 -3.70 20.40 -9.19
CA LYS A 114 -4.77 19.40 -9.36
C LYS A 114 -5.44 19.06 -8.02
N ALA A 115 -4.64 18.95 -6.96
CA ALA A 115 -5.11 18.71 -5.60
C ALA A 115 -5.71 19.96 -4.94
N LYS A 116 -5.71 21.14 -5.58
CA LYS A 116 -6.24 22.40 -5.04
C LYS A 116 -5.80 22.65 -3.59
N VAL A 117 -4.51 22.48 -3.33
CA VAL A 117 -3.94 22.67 -1.99
C VAL A 117 -3.90 24.17 -1.69
N PRO A 118 -4.41 24.63 -0.52
CA PRO A 118 -4.23 26.02 -0.10
C PRO A 118 -2.74 26.41 0.00
N ALA A 119 -2.44 27.69 -0.20
CA ALA A 119 -1.06 28.17 -0.29
C ALA A 119 -0.26 27.97 1.02
N ASP A 120 -0.94 27.99 2.16
CA ASP A 120 -0.41 27.82 3.52
C ASP A 120 -0.35 26.36 3.97
N ILE A 121 -0.81 25.42 3.15
CA ILE A 121 -0.82 24.00 3.46
C ILE A 121 0.28 23.29 2.65
N GLU A 122 1.03 22.45 3.35
CA GLU A 122 2.02 21.58 2.72
C GLU A 122 1.33 20.54 1.84
N PHE A 123 1.84 20.38 0.62
CA PHE A 123 1.39 19.32 -0.28
C PHE A 123 2.20 18.05 0.00
N ASN A 124 1.56 17.08 0.66
CA ASN A 124 2.15 15.79 1.01
C ASN A 124 1.09 14.66 1.00
N ALA A 125 1.54 13.43 1.21
CA ALA A 125 0.69 12.24 1.23
C ALA A 125 -0.41 12.29 2.31
N GLU A 126 -0.10 12.87 3.48
CA GLU A 126 -1.06 12.99 4.58
C GLU A 126 -2.20 13.94 4.21
N PHE A 127 -1.89 15.07 3.56
CA PHE A 127 -2.89 16.00 3.05
C PHE A 127 -3.83 15.30 2.06
N LEU A 128 -3.27 14.57 1.09
CA LEU A 128 -4.06 13.83 0.09
C LEU A 128 -4.95 12.76 0.74
N ALA A 129 -4.42 12.01 1.71
CA ALA A 129 -5.18 11.00 2.44
C ALA A 129 -6.35 11.61 3.23
N LYS A 130 -6.11 12.73 3.94
CA LYS A 130 -7.16 13.46 4.67
C LYS A 130 -8.20 14.04 3.72
N LYS A 131 -7.77 14.64 2.61
CA LYS A 131 -8.66 15.19 1.61
C LYS A 131 -9.56 14.11 1.00
N LEU A 132 -9.00 12.95 0.66
CA LEU A 132 -9.77 11.82 0.17
C LEU A 132 -10.77 11.32 1.22
N ALA A 133 -10.37 11.19 2.48
CA ALA A 133 -11.29 10.80 3.55
C ALA A 133 -12.47 11.78 3.69
N VAL A 134 -12.21 13.10 3.66
CA VAL A 134 -13.27 14.12 3.70
C VAL A 134 -14.23 14.00 2.50
N MET A 135 -13.72 13.71 1.29
CA MET A 135 -14.58 13.52 0.11
C MET A 135 -15.56 12.35 0.25
N TRP A 136 -15.21 11.33 1.03
CA TRP A 136 -16.04 10.14 1.24
C TRP A 136 -16.87 10.18 2.52
N GLN A 137 -16.59 11.12 3.44
CA GLN A 137 -17.14 11.12 4.80
C GLN A 137 -18.67 11.18 4.84
N ASP A 138 -19.29 11.91 3.91
CA ASP A 138 -20.74 12.11 3.86
C ASP A 138 -21.43 11.30 2.74
N ASN A 139 -20.69 10.40 2.08
CA ASN A 139 -21.25 9.56 1.03
C ASN A 139 -22.19 8.51 1.64
N GLN A 140 -23.46 8.53 1.23
CA GLN A 140 -24.51 7.67 1.79
C GLN A 140 -24.30 6.17 1.54
N ASP A 141 -23.49 5.81 0.55
CA ASP A 141 -23.21 4.41 0.20
C ASP A 141 -22.02 3.83 0.97
N VAL A 142 -21.29 4.66 1.72
CA VAL A 142 -20.22 4.20 2.60
C VAL A 142 -20.84 3.55 3.85
N ASP A 143 -20.39 2.33 4.15
CA ASP A 143 -20.70 1.63 5.39
C ASP A 143 -19.63 1.90 6.46
N LYS A 144 -18.36 1.76 6.06
CA LYS A 144 -17.23 1.94 6.96
C LYS A 144 -16.03 2.55 6.25
N MET A 145 -15.34 3.47 6.91
CA MET A 145 -14.07 4.02 6.43
C MET A 145 -13.01 3.91 7.53
N THR A 146 -11.82 3.42 7.18
CA THR A 146 -10.68 3.27 8.08
C THR A 146 -9.40 3.74 7.42
N GLY A 147 -8.51 4.34 8.21
CA GLY A 147 -7.20 4.80 7.76
C GLY A 147 -6.07 4.17 8.57
N ALA A 148 -4.93 3.93 7.94
CA ALA A 148 -3.73 3.42 8.59
C ALA A 148 -2.46 4.00 7.97
N ARG A 149 -1.38 4.07 8.74
CA ARG A 149 -0.02 4.25 8.21
C ARG A 149 0.60 2.87 8.01
N THR A 150 1.19 2.62 6.85
CA THR A 150 1.75 1.32 6.46
C THR A 150 2.99 1.49 5.60
N LYS A 151 3.61 0.37 5.21
CA LYS A 151 4.66 0.34 4.19
C LYS A 151 4.24 -0.53 3.02
N VAL A 152 4.39 -0.02 1.80
CA VAL A 152 4.19 -0.78 0.56
C VAL A 152 5.49 -0.77 -0.22
N ALA A 153 6.03 -1.96 -0.51
CA ALA A 153 7.34 -2.12 -1.15
C ALA A 153 8.47 -1.32 -0.45
N GLY A 154 8.39 -1.19 0.88
CA GLY A 154 9.37 -0.45 1.69
C GLY A 154 9.11 1.07 1.80
N LEU A 155 8.22 1.63 0.99
CA LEU A 155 7.84 3.04 1.04
C LEU A 155 6.76 3.28 2.09
N ASP A 156 6.89 4.36 2.85
CA ASP A 156 5.82 4.82 3.75
C ASP A 156 4.59 5.22 2.93
N ALA A 157 3.41 4.80 3.40
CA ALA A 157 2.16 5.09 2.75
C ALA A 157 1.04 5.30 3.77
N TYR A 158 0.10 6.17 3.43
CA TYR A 158 -1.22 6.21 4.06
C TYR A 158 -2.14 5.27 3.30
N GLN A 159 -2.80 4.36 4.01
CA GLN A 159 -3.87 3.55 3.47
C GLN A 159 -5.21 4.14 3.90
N LEU A 160 -6.13 4.28 2.95
CA LEU A 160 -7.55 4.50 3.22
C LEU A 160 -8.34 3.30 2.69
N GLN A 161 -9.08 2.64 3.56
CA GLN A 161 -10.01 1.58 3.19
C GLN A 161 -11.44 2.07 3.41
N ILE A 162 -12.25 1.97 2.36
CA ILE A 162 -13.67 2.26 2.36
C ILE A 162 -14.42 0.98 2.00
N VAL A 163 -15.38 0.61 2.85
CA VAL A 163 -16.32 -0.49 2.64
C VAL A 163 -17.65 0.14 2.27
N MET A 164 -18.16 -0.23 1.11
CA MET A 164 -19.46 0.20 0.62
C MET A 164 -20.56 -0.69 1.21
N LYS A 165 -21.78 -0.16 1.39
CA LYS A 165 -22.97 -0.93 1.83
C LYS A 165 -23.31 -2.09 0.88
N SER A 166 -22.96 -1.93 -0.39
CA SER A 166 -23.06 -2.95 -1.43
C SER A 166 -22.05 -4.10 -1.29
N GLY A 167 -21.10 -4.00 -0.35
CA GLY A 167 -20.04 -4.98 -0.10
C GLY A 167 -18.77 -4.79 -0.94
N GLN A 168 -18.71 -3.79 -1.83
CA GLN A 168 -17.48 -3.45 -2.54
C GLN A 168 -16.48 -2.74 -1.63
N TYR A 169 -15.19 -2.89 -1.95
CA TYR A 169 -14.10 -2.27 -1.21
C TYR A 169 -13.34 -1.30 -2.13
N LEU A 170 -13.04 -0.11 -1.62
CA LEU A 170 -12.06 0.80 -2.21
C LEU A 170 -10.88 0.88 -1.24
N ILE A 171 -9.71 0.44 -1.71
CA ILE A 171 -8.47 0.48 -0.93
C ILE A 171 -7.47 1.33 -1.68
N THR A 172 -7.12 2.47 -1.10
CA THR A 172 -6.20 3.43 -1.69
C THR A 172 -4.94 3.51 -0.85
N TRP A 173 -3.78 3.39 -1.50
CA TRP A 173 -2.48 3.70 -0.93
C TRP A 173 -2.00 5.03 -1.48
N ILE A 174 -1.64 5.95 -0.58
CA ILE A 174 -1.18 7.29 -0.88
C ILE A 174 0.27 7.40 -0.41
N PHE A 175 1.16 7.75 -1.33
CA PHE A 175 2.60 7.87 -1.16
C PHE A 175 3.03 9.34 -1.13
#